data_AF-A0A6G0ISG2-F1
#
_entry.id   AF-A0A6G0ISG2-F1
#
_cell.length_a   1.000
_cell.length_b   1.000
_cell.length_c   1.000
_cell.angle_alpha   90.00
_cell.angle_beta   90.00
_cell.angle_gamma   90.00
#
_symmetry.space_group_name_H-M   'P 1'
#
loop_
_entity.id
_entity.type
_entity.pdbx_description
1 polymer ?
#
loop_
_entity_poly.entity_id
_entity_poly.type
_entity_poly.pdbx_seq_one_letter_code
_entity_poly.pdbx_strand_id
1 'polypeptide(L)'
;MTQIASLPMPTIAAMDGVALGGGLEVALACDLRTAAYSAQMGLIETTRGLLPGAGGSQRLPRMVGITLAKELIFTGRRVGGQTALEMGLVNRAVEQNQTGDAAYREALSLAREILPQGPIAVRMAKEAMNRGVEVDISSAMAIERMCYARVIPTRDRQEGMAAFIEKRPPRYTGE
;
A
#
# COMPACT_ATOMS: atom_id res chain seq x y z
N MET A 1 8.68 -10.79 -5.91
CA MET A 1 7.75 -9.83 -5.26
C MET A 1 6.84 -9.07 -6.21
N THR A 2 7.12 -9.00 -7.51
CA THR A 2 6.25 -8.26 -8.46
C THR A 2 4.83 -8.81 -8.54
N GLN A 3 4.65 -10.12 -8.39
CA GLN A 3 3.32 -10.76 -8.39
C GLN A 3 2.37 -10.23 -7.30
N ILE A 4 2.88 -9.94 -6.10
CA ILE A 4 2.08 -9.33 -5.02
C ILE A 4 1.71 -7.89 -5.38
N ALA A 5 2.69 -7.11 -5.83
CA ALA A 5 2.49 -5.72 -6.22
C ALA A 5 1.50 -5.56 -7.39
N SER A 6 1.40 -6.57 -8.26
CA SER A 6 0.48 -6.58 -9.41
C SER A 6 -0.91 -7.15 -9.11
N LEU A 7 -1.23 -7.50 -7.86
CA LEU A 7 -2.57 -7.97 -7.52
C LEU A 7 -3.62 -6.89 -7.86
N PRO A 8 -4.75 -7.26 -8.48
CA PRO A 8 -5.70 -6.26 -9.00
C PRO A 8 -6.46 -5.54 -7.88
N MET A 9 -6.66 -6.19 -6.73
CA MET A 9 -7.30 -5.59 -5.55
C MET A 9 -6.29 -4.81 -4.70
N PRO A 10 -6.77 -3.89 -3.83
CA PRO A 10 -5.95 -3.30 -2.77
C PRO A 10 -5.35 -4.36 -1.86
N THR A 11 -4.11 -4.15 -1.46
CA THR A 11 -3.34 -5.05 -0.59
C THR A 11 -2.84 -4.28 0.63
N ILE A 12 -3.01 -4.87 1.82
CA ILE A 12 -2.59 -4.28 3.10
C ILE A 12 -1.67 -5.27 3.81
N ALA A 13 -0.44 -4.85 4.12
CA ALA A 13 0.46 -5.60 4.98
C ALA A 13 0.26 -5.18 6.44
N ALA A 14 -0.06 -6.14 7.31
CA ALA A 14 -0.15 -5.93 8.76
C ALA A 14 1.09 -6.49 9.45
N MET A 15 1.83 -5.64 10.17
CA MET A 15 3.08 -6.00 10.84
C MET A 15 2.93 -5.90 12.35
N ASP A 16 2.54 -7.01 12.97
CA ASP A 16 2.42 -7.13 14.42
C ASP A 16 3.75 -7.45 15.13
N GLY A 17 4.79 -7.81 14.38
CA GLY A 17 6.08 -8.25 14.89
C GLY A 17 7.25 -7.88 13.98
N VAL A 18 8.18 -8.82 13.81
CA VAL A 18 9.44 -8.57 13.09
C VAL A 18 9.24 -8.73 11.58
N ALA A 19 9.56 -7.69 10.81
CA ALA A 19 9.60 -7.69 9.35
C ALA A 19 10.98 -7.22 8.87
N LEU A 20 11.91 -8.17 8.66
CA LEU A 20 13.29 -7.88 8.25
C LEU A 20 13.59 -8.45 6.86
N GLY A 21 14.40 -7.73 6.10
CA GLY A 21 14.82 -8.10 4.75
C GLY A 21 13.63 -8.49 3.87
N GLY A 22 13.62 -9.72 3.36
CA GLY A 22 12.52 -10.25 2.54
C GLY A 22 11.12 -10.06 3.14
N GLY A 23 10.96 -10.12 4.47
CA GLY A 23 9.67 -9.85 5.13
C GLY A 23 9.21 -8.40 4.98
N LEU A 24 10.14 -7.44 5.10
CA LEU A 24 9.83 -6.04 4.79
C LEU A 24 9.64 -5.84 3.28
N GLU A 25 10.38 -6.54 2.43
CA GLU A 25 10.21 -6.46 0.97
C GLU A 25 8.85 -6.98 0.49
N VAL A 26 8.24 -7.96 1.19
CA VAL A 26 6.83 -8.34 1.00
C VAL A 26 5.93 -7.17 1.38
N ALA A 27 6.11 -6.58 2.56
CA ALA A 27 5.27 -5.47 3.02
C ALA A 27 5.36 -4.24 2.11
N LEU A 28 6.56 -3.94 1.58
CA LEU A 28 6.80 -2.89 0.59
C LEU A 28 6.12 -3.18 -0.76
N ALA A 29 5.82 -4.44 -1.07
CA ALA A 29 5.09 -4.80 -2.29
C ALA A 29 3.56 -4.65 -2.14
N CYS A 30 3.04 -4.56 -0.92
CA CYS A 30 1.64 -4.20 -0.68
C CYS A 30 1.40 -2.70 -0.90
N ASP A 31 0.17 -2.33 -1.24
CA ASP A 31 -0.20 -0.93 -1.47
C ASP A 31 -0.13 -0.13 -0.16
N LEU A 32 -0.69 -0.72 0.91
CA LEU A 32 -0.81 -0.10 2.23
C LEU A 32 -0.14 -0.95 3.32
N ARG A 33 0.26 -0.30 4.41
CA ARG A 33 0.95 -0.94 5.54
C ARG A 33 0.40 -0.43 6.87
N THR A 34 0.16 -1.35 7.80
CA THR A 34 -0.13 -1.08 9.21
C THR A 34 0.92 -1.76 10.09
N ALA A 35 1.23 -1.18 11.24
CA ALA A 35 2.21 -1.76 12.16
C ALA A 35 1.81 -1.60 13.63
N ALA A 36 2.23 -2.53 14.48
CA ALA A 36 2.25 -2.29 15.92
C ALA A 36 3.43 -1.35 16.25
N TYR A 37 3.30 -0.48 17.25
CA TYR A 37 4.41 0.40 17.68
C TYR A 37 5.67 -0.39 18.03
N SER A 38 5.50 -1.58 18.61
CA SER A 38 6.58 -2.50 18.98
C SER A 38 7.14 -3.33 17.82
N ALA A 39 6.49 -3.33 16.65
CA ALA A 39 6.97 -4.05 15.47
C ALA A 39 8.36 -3.56 15.07
N GLN A 40 9.20 -4.45 14.52
CA GLN A 40 10.57 -4.13 14.13
C GLN A 40 10.74 -4.32 12.63
N MET A 41 11.07 -3.25 11.93
CA MET A 41 11.21 -3.22 10.47
C MET A 41 12.62 -2.80 10.05
N GLY A 42 13.15 -3.41 8.99
CA GLY A 42 14.43 -2.98 8.42
C GLY A 42 14.97 -3.86 7.30
N LEU A 43 15.71 -3.25 6.38
CA LEU A 43 16.51 -3.93 5.37
C LEU A 43 17.96 -4.00 5.88
N ILE A 44 18.32 -5.15 6.44
CA ILE A 44 19.56 -5.35 7.22
C ILE A 44 20.63 -6.14 6.45
N GLU A 45 20.44 -6.36 5.16
CA GLU A 45 21.26 -7.19 4.28
C GLU A 45 22.73 -6.74 4.27
N THR A 46 23.00 -5.43 4.35
CA THR A 46 24.35 -4.86 4.33
C THR A 46 25.19 -5.27 5.54
N THR A 47 24.55 -5.57 6.68
CA THR A 47 25.24 -6.11 7.87
C THR A 47 25.78 -7.53 7.65
N ARG A 48 25.39 -8.16 6.54
CA ARG A 48 25.83 -9.49 6.09
C ARG A 48 26.54 -9.45 4.74
N GLY A 49 26.96 -8.28 4.26
CA GLY A 49 27.61 -8.13 2.95
C GLY A 49 26.69 -8.35 1.75
N LEU A 50 25.37 -8.25 1.94
CA LEU A 50 24.36 -8.40 0.89
C LEU A 50 23.66 -7.06 0.62
N LEU A 51 22.86 -7.01 -0.44
CA LEU A 51 21.89 -5.93 -0.69
C LEU A 51 20.46 -6.47 -0.69
N PRO A 52 19.44 -5.62 -0.45
CA PRO A 52 18.03 -6.01 -0.56
C PRO A 52 17.71 -6.50 -1.99
N GLY A 53 17.34 -7.78 -2.10
CA GLY A 53 17.30 -8.51 -3.37
C GLY A 53 15.90 -8.75 -3.94
N ALA A 54 14.82 -8.52 -3.18
CA ALA A 54 13.44 -8.72 -3.62
C ALA A 54 12.71 -7.41 -3.97
N GLY A 55 13.48 -6.34 -4.17
CA GLY A 55 13.03 -5.02 -4.63
C GLY A 55 13.03 -3.93 -3.55
N GLY A 56 13.55 -4.21 -2.36
CA GLY A 56 13.68 -3.25 -1.25
C GLY A 56 14.52 -2.04 -1.63
N SER A 57 15.60 -2.23 -2.40
CA SER A 57 16.42 -1.14 -2.94
C SER A 57 15.68 -0.21 -3.92
N GLN A 58 14.52 -0.64 -4.42
CA GLN A 58 13.69 0.12 -5.36
C GLN A 58 12.45 0.72 -4.68
N ARG A 59 11.77 -0.05 -3.84
CA ARG A 59 10.50 0.34 -3.21
C ARG A 59 10.69 1.23 -1.98
N LEU A 60 11.69 0.95 -1.14
CA LEU A 60 11.96 1.77 0.04
C LEU A 60 12.22 3.26 -0.31
N PRO A 61 13.11 3.61 -1.26
CA PRO A 61 13.34 5.01 -1.61
C PRO A 61 12.13 5.71 -2.24
N ARG A 62 11.23 4.98 -2.90
CA ARG A 62 9.96 5.53 -3.41
C ARG A 62 8.97 5.86 -2.29
N MET A 63 9.08 5.22 -1.13
CA MET A 63 8.19 5.45 0.01
C MET A 63 8.70 6.53 0.97
N VAL A 64 9.97 6.42 1.41
CA VAL A 64 10.52 7.27 2.47
C VAL A 64 11.50 8.32 1.96
N GLY A 65 11.67 8.41 0.64
CA GLY A 65 12.68 9.25 0.00
C GLY A 65 14.07 8.60 -0.03
N ILE A 66 14.88 9.00 -1.01
CA ILE A 66 16.18 8.36 -1.28
C ILE A 66 17.19 8.52 -0.14
N THR A 67 17.19 9.66 0.56
CA THR A 67 18.15 9.94 1.64
C THR A 67 17.94 9.02 2.83
N LEU A 68 16.70 8.91 3.30
CA LEU A 68 16.37 8.07 4.44
C LEU A 68 16.47 6.58 4.08
N ALA A 69 16.07 6.19 2.86
CA ALA A 69 16.25 4.82 2.40
C ALA A 69 17.73 4.40 2.37
N LYS A 70 18.63 5.28 1.92
CA LYS A 70 20.08 5.05 1.98
C LYS A 70 20.57 4.93 3.41
N GLU A 71 20.15 5.82 4.32
CA GLU A 71 20.52 5.72 5.73
C GLU A 71 20.11 4.36 6.33
N LEU A 72 18.86 3.94 6.12
CA LEU A 72 18.35 2.65 6.61
C LEU A 72 19.14 1.47 6.05
N ILE A 73 19.36 1.44 4.74
CA ILE A 73 20.07 0.33 4.08
C ILE A 73 21.56 0.33 4.43
N PHE A 74 22.23 1.48 4.44
CA PHE A 74 23.67 1.57 4.72
C PHE A 74 24.00 1.20 6.16
N THR A 75 23.16 1.62 7.10
CA THR A 75 23.35 1.29 8.52
C THR A 75 22.82 -0.10 8.89
N GLY A 76 21.90 -0.65 8.09
CA GLY A 76 21.16 -1.85 8.45
C GLY A 76 20.33 -1.69 9.73
N ARG A 77 19.96 -0.45 10.10
CA ARG A 77 19.22 -0.18 11.34
C ARG A 77 17.78 -0.70 11.25
N ARG A 78 17.24 -1.06 12.41
CA ARG A 78 15.83 -1.42 12.59
C ARG A 78 15.07 -0.23 13.14
N VAL A 79 13.81 -0.09 12.75
CA VAL A 79 12.90 0.95 13.22
C VAL A 79 11.63 0.36 13.79
N GLY A 80 11.12 1.01 14.84
CA GLY A 80 9.83 0.67 15.45
C GLY A 80 8.64 1.13 14.59
N GLY A 81 7.43 0.66 14.91
CA GLY A 81 6.21 1.06 14.22
C GLY A 81 5.91 2.56 14.29
N GLN A 82 6.18 3.18 15.44
CA GLN A 82 6.00 4.62 15.64
C GLN A 82 6.90 5.44 14.69
N THR A 83 8.20 5.17 14.71
CA THR A 83 9.16 5.84 13.81
C THR A 83 8.85 5.53 12.34
N ALA A 84 8.39 4.32 12.03
CA ALA A 84 7.98 3.94 10.68
C ALA A 84 6.77 4.77 10.19
N LEU A 85 5.84 5.13 11.07
CA LEU A 85 4.73 6.03 10.74
C LEU A 85 5.24 7.45 10.47
N GLU A 86 6.10 7.97 11.34
CA GLU A 86 6.66 9.32 11.23
C GLU A 86 7.44 9.55 9.93
N MET A 87 8.10 8.50 9.41
CA MET A 87 8.83 8.57 8.14
C MET A 87 8.03 8.18 6.90
N GLY A 88 6.75 7.83 7.05
CA GLY A 88 5.91 7.40 5.93
C GLY A 88 6.19 5.97 5.41
N LEU A 89 6.90 5.13 6.18
CA LEU A 89 7.09 3.72 5.84
C LEU A 89 5.78 2.93 5.99
N VAL A 90 4.93 3.30 6.95
CA VAL A 90 3.60 2.72 7.16
C VAL A 90 2.51 3.80 7.15
N ASN A 91 1.29 3.42 6.79
CA ASN A 91 0.14 4.34 6.75
C ASN A 91 -0.47 4.56 8.13
N ARG A 92 -0.48 3.54 8.98
CA ARG A 92 -1.02 3.58 10.34
C ARG A 92 -0.14 2.76 11.27
N ALA A 93 0.01 3.22 12.51
CA ALA A 93 0.63 2.43 13.57
C ALA A 93 -0.20 2.53 14.85
N VAL A 94 -0.23 1.44 15.62
CA VAL A 94 -1.10 1.29 16.80
C VAL A 94 -0.35 0.62 17.95
N GLU A 95 -0.79 0.84 19.19
CA GLU A 95 -0.26 0.10 20.34
C GLU A 95 -0.59 -1.39 20.22
N GLN A 96 0.37 -2.25 20.58
CA GLN A 96 0.18 -3.70 20.50
C GLN A 96 -0.80 -4.17 21.59
N ASN A 97 -1.71 -5.06 21.22
CA ASN A 97 -2.67 -5.64 22.14
C ASN A 97 -2.14 -6.97 22.72
N GLN A 98 -2.84 -7.51 23.71
CA GLN A 98 -2.45 -8.77 24.38
C GLN A 98 -2.50 -9.99 23.45
N THR A 99 -3.29 -9.93 22.37
CA THR A 99 -3.44 -11.01 21.39
C THR A 99 -2.39 -10.98 20.28
N GLY A 100 -1.56 -9.93 20.21
CA GLY A 100 -0.50 -9.79 19.22
C GLY A 100 -1.00 -9.57 17.79
N ASP A 101 -2.19 -9.01 17.61
CA ASP A 101 -2.87 -8.84 16.33
C ASP A 101 -3.39 -7.39 16.10
N ALA A 102 -2.86 -6.40 16.82
CA ALA A 102 -3.34 -5.01 16.73
C ALA A 102 -3.18 -4.42 15.32
N ALA A 103 -2.03 -4.64 14.67
CA ALA A 103 -1.79 -4.17 13.30
C ALA A 103 -2.73 -4.85 12.31
N TYR A 104 -3.03 -6.14 12.50
CA TYR A 104 -4.01 -6.86 11.71
C TYR A 104 -5.43 -6.30 11.86
N ARG A 105 -5.86 -5.99 13.09
CA ARG A 105 -7.16 -5.35 13.33
C ARG A 105 -7.24 -3.98 12.69
N GLU A 106 -6.16 -3.20 12.75
CA GLU A 106 -6.08 -1.91 12.06
C GLU A 106 -6.16 -2.07 10.53
N ALA A 107 -5.50 -3.10 9.98
CA ALA A 107 -5.61 -3.42 8.56
C ALA A 107 -7.04 -3.81 8.15
N LEU A 108 -7.77 -4.55 9.00
CA LEU A 108 -9.19 -4.85 8.78
C LEU A 108 -10.06 -3.59 8.85
N SER A 109 -9.76 -2.65 9.74
CA SER A 109 -10.45 -1.36 9.81
C SER A 109 -10.26 -0.60 8.49
N LEU A 110 -9.02 -0.47 8.04
CA LEU A 110 -8.68 0.17 6.76
C LEU A 110 -9.32 -0.55 5.57
N ALA A 111 -9.36 -1.89 5.57
CA ALA A 111 -10.05 -2.65 4.53
C ALA A 111 -11.56 -2.35 4.51
N ARG A 112 -12.21 -2.25 5.67
CA ARG A 112 -13.64 -1.90 5.78
C ARG A 112 -13.94 -0.49 5.27
N GLU A 113 -12.98 0.43 5.35
CA GLU A 113 -13.12 1.77 4.74
C GLU A 113 -13.11 1.72 3.20
N ILE A 114 -12.52 0.67 2.61
CA ILE A 114 -12.39 0.44 1.15
C ILE A 114 -13.54 -0.41 0.57
N LEU A 115 -14.25 -1.18 1.40
CA LEU A 115 -15.36 -2.03 0.94
C LEU A 115 -16.54 -1.27 0.29
N PRO A 116 -16.94 -0.07 0.76
CA PRO A 116 -18.08 0.65 0.19
C PRO A 116 -17.83 1.25 -1.20
N GLN A 117 -16.59 1.27 -1.70
CA GLN A 117 -16.23 1.92 -2.95
C GLN A 117 -16.47 1.00 -4.16
N GLY A 118 -16.68 1.60 -5.34
CA GLY A 118 -16.92 0.87 -6.58
C GLY A 118 -15.74 -0.06 -6.93
N PRO A 119 -15.93 -1.40 -6.95
CA PRO A 119 -14.82 -2.34 -7.11
C PRO A 119 -14.00 -2.12 -8.38
N ILE A 120 -14.64 -1.84 -9.52
CA ILE A 120 -13.93 -1.57 -10.78
C ILE A 120 -13.14 -0.26 -10.68
N ALA A 121 -13.73 0.79 -10.10
CA ALA A 121 -13.08 2.09 -9.93
C ALA A 121 -11.83 1.98 -9.05
N VAL A 122 -11.89 1.25 -7.94
CA VAL A 122 -10.74 1.03 -7.05
C VAL A 122 -9.60 0.29 -7.78
N ARG A 123 -9.91 -0.76 -8.55
CA ARG A 123 -8.91 -1.50 -9.35
C ARG A 123 -8.26 -0.60 -10.40
N MET A 124 -9.07 0.20 -11.10
CA MET A 124 -8.57 1.12 -12.14
C MET A 124 -7.76 2.27 -11.55
N ALA A 125 -8.12 2.77 -10.37
CA ALA A 125 -7.32 3.76 -9.65
C ALA A 125 -5.94 3.21 -9.28
N LYS A 126 -5.87 1.97 -8.77
CA LYS A 126 -4.60 1.29 -8.48
C LYS A 126 -3.73 1.16 -9.72
N GLU A 127 -4.29 0.68 -10.83
CA GLU A 127 -3.56 0.54 -12.10
C GLU A 127 -3.02 1.88 -12.61
N ALA A 128 -3.86 2.93 -12.58
CA ALA A 128 -3.47 4.27 -13.02
C ALA A 128 -2.31 4.82 -12.19
N MET A 129 -2.38 4.71 -10.87
CA MET A 129 -1.30 5.18 -9.97
C MET A 129 -0.03 4.35 -10.16
N ASN A 130 -0.11 3.02 -10.09
CA ASN A 130 1.06 2.15 -10.12
C ASN A 130 1.86 2.27 -11.42
N ARG A 131 1.19 2.49 -12.54
CA ARG A 131 1.87 2.70 -13.83
C ARG A 131 2.23 4.15 -14.08
N GLY A 132 1.37 5.08 -13.65
CA GLY A 132 1.57 6.51 -13.86
C GLY A 132 2.81 7.05 -13.18
N VAL A 133 3.12 6.58 -11.96
CA VAL A 133 4.30 7.04 -11.20
C VAL A 133 5.64 6.61 -11.82
N GLU A 134 5.65 5.66 -12.75
CA GLU A 134 6.87 5.15 -13.40
C GLU A 134 7.11 5.78 -14.79
N VAL A 135 6.30 6.77 -15.19
CA VAL A 135 6.41 7.46 -16.49
C VAL A 135 6.34 8.98 -16.33
N ASP A 136 6.56 9.72 -17.42
CA ASP A 136 6.36 11.18 -17.43
C ASP A 136 4.88 11.54 -17.26
N ILE A 137 4.62 12.78 -16.82
CA ILE A 137 3.26 13.23 -16.51
C ILE A 137 2.29 13.14 -17.69
N SER A 138 2.75 13.36 -18.93
CA SER A 138 1.89 13.30 -20.11
C SER A 138 1.45 11.86 -20.38
N SER A 139 2.38 10.92 -20.28
CA SER A 139 2.10 9.49 -20.36
C SER A 139 1.20 9.01 -19.20
N ALA A 140 1.43 9.51 -17.97
CA ALA A 140 0.61 9.18 -16.81
C ALA A 140 -0.86 9.62 -17.00
N MET A 141 -1.10 10.84 -17.51
CA MET A 141 -2.45 11.33 -17.80
C MET A 141 -3.14 10.52 -18.93
N ALA A 142 -2.37 10.01 -19.90
CA ALA A 142 -2.90 9.12 -20.92
C ALA A 142 -3.34 7.77 -20.32
N ILE A 143 -2.54 7.20 -19.41
CA ILE A 143 -2.89 5.98 -18.66
C ILE A 143 -4.15 6.20 -17.82
N GLU A 144 -4.23 7.31 -17.08
CA GLU A 144 -5.41 7.66 -16.29
C GLU A 144 -6.68 7.69 -17.15
N ARG A 145 -6.62 8.34 -18.33
CA ARG A 145 -7.75 8.39 -19.27
C ARG A 145 -8.19 7.00 -19.72
N MET A 146 -7.25 6.10 -19.99
CA MET A 146 -7.56 4.71 -20.36
C MET A 146 -8.23 3.95 -19.22
N CYS A 147 -7.72 4.09 -17.99
CA CYS A 147 -8.32 3.50 -16.79
C CYS A 147 -9.73 4.06 -16.55
N TYR A 148 -9.92 5.37 -16.69
CA TYR A 148 -11.21 6.03 -16.52
C TYR A 148 -12.24 5.57 -17.58
N ALA A 149 -11.81 5.38 -18.82
CA ALA A 149 -12.67 4.87 -19.89
C ALA A 149 -13.24 3.48 -19.58
N ARG A 150 -12.58 2.67 -18.74
CA ARG A 150 -13.10 1.37 -18.27
C ARG A 150 -14.18 1.53 -17.20
N VAL A 151 -14.18 2.63 -16.45
CA VAL A 151 -15.18 2.92 -15.41
C VAL A 151 -16.46 3.50 -16.00
N ILE A 152 -16.36 4.32 -17.06
CA ILE A 152 -17.51 5.00 -17.69
C ILE A 152 -18.72 4.08 -18.00
N PRO A 153 -18.54 2.92 -18.65
CA PRO A 153 -19.65 2.07 -19.06
C PRO A 153 -20.22 1.16 -17.96
N THR A 154 -19.66 1.20 -16.74
CA THR A 154 -20.05 0.29 -15.64
C THR A 154 -21.44 0.60 -15.08
N ARG A 155 -22.12 -0.42 -14.57
CA ARG A 155 -23.35 -0.28 -13.78
C ARG A 155 -23.07 0.43 -12.47
N ASP A 156 -21.92 0.15 -11.85
CA ASP A 156 -21.48 0.82 -10.62
C ASP A 156 -21.43 2.35 -10.79
N ARG A 157 -20.96 2.88 -11.93
CA ARG A 157 -20.98 4.32 -12.17
C ARG A 157 -22.40 4.88 -12.22
N GLN A 158 -23.34 4.16 -12.86
CA GLN A 158 -24.74 4.57 -12.95
C GLN A 158 -25.39 4.57 -11.57
N GLU A 159 -25.20 3.50 -10.80
CA GLU A 159 -25.68 3.36 -9.42
C GLU A 159 -25.09 4.44 -8.51
N GLY A 160 -23.79 4.73 -8.62
CA GLY A 160 -23.15 5.79 -7.83
C GLY A 160 -23.77 7.17 -8.09
N MET A 161 -24.10 7.47 -9.34
CA MET A 161 -24.78 8.72 -9.70
C MET A 161 -26.23 8.75 -9.21
N ALA A 162 -26.96 7.65 -9.37
CA ALA A 162 -28.35 7.54 -8.88
C ALA A 162 -28.42 7.68 -7.36
N ALA A 163 -27.59 6.93 -6.63
CA ALA A 163 -27.52 6.97 -5.16
C ALA A 163 -27.17 8.35 -4.62
N PHE A 164 -26.29 9.09 -5.31
CA PHE A 164 -25.95 10.47 -4.96
C PHE A 164 -27.15 11.42 -5.11
N ILE A 165 -27.89 11.32 -6.22
CA ILE A 165 -29.10 12.12 -6.45
C ILE A 165 -30.19 11.77 -5.43
N GLU A 166 -30.35 10.48 -5.13
CA GLU A 166 -31.35 9.95 -4.20
C GLU A 166 -30.94 10.07 -2.72
N LYS A 167 -29.73 10.58 -2.42
CA LYS A 167 -29.17 10.74 -1.07
C LYS A 167 -29.18 9.45 -0.24
N ARG A 168 -28.86 8.32 -0.87
CA ARG A 168 -28.74 7.00 -0.21
C ARG A 168 -27.34 6.42 -0.39
N PRO A 169 -26.92 5.46 0.44
CA PRO A 169 -25.71 4.70 0.18
C PRO A 169 -25.79 3.92 -1.15
N PRO A 170 -24.73 3.93 -1.98
CA PRO A 170 -24.68 3.14 -3.20
C PRO A 170 -24.51 1.64 -2.90
N ARG A 171 -24.96 0.80 -3.83
CA ARG A 171 -24.79 -0.66 -3.78
C ARG A 171 -24.03 -1.14 -5.01
N TYR A 172 -22.72 -1.14 -4.93
CA TYR A 172 -21.86 -1.59 -6.01
C TYR A 172 -21.77 -3.12 -6.09
N THR A 173 -21.74 -3.65 -7.31
CA THR A 173 -21.61 -5.09 -7.59
C THR A 173 -20.34 -5.44 -8.35
N GLY A 174 -19.59 -4.45 -8.84
CA GLY A 174 -18.39 -4.68 -9.63
C GLY A 174 -18.68 -5.00 -11.09
N GLU A 175 -19.76 -4.43 -11.64
CA GLU A 175 -20.24 -4.58 -13.02
C GLU A 175 -20.33 -3.24 -13.73
#